data_AF-A0A530Z1U6-F1
#
_entry.id   AF-A0A530Z1U6-F1
#
_cell.length_a   1.000
_cell.length_b   1.000
_cell.length_c   1.000
_cell.angle_alpha   90.00
_cell.angle_beta   90.00
_cell.angle_gamma   90.00
#
_symmetry.space_group_name_H-M   'P 1'
#
loop_
_entity.id
_entity.type
_entity.pdbx_description
1 polymer ?
#
loop_
_entity_poly.entity_id
_entity_poly.type
_entity_poly.pdbx_seq_one_letter_code
_entity_poly.pdbx_strand_id
1 'polypeptide(L)' 'MAAPRSFVMLETRQLAEHQPKLGEFGYAGDDHVVPFEVGPLDVRGRTVQLGPMLDAILSRHDYPEPVARLLAEACVLT' A
#
# COMPACT_ATOMS: atom_id res chain seq x y z
N MET A 1 39.51 3.03 41.01
CA MET A 1 40.17 2.63 39.74
C MET A 1 39.21 1.75 38.96
N ALA A 2 38.59 2.33 37.91
CA ALA A 2 37.92 1.78 36.72
C ALA A 2 37.00 0.53 36.85
N ALA A 3 35.79 0.44 36.28
CA ALA A 3 34.98 1.25 35.36
C ALA A 3 33.56 0.60 35.31
N PRO A 4 32.51 1.33 34.88
CA PRO A 4 31.12 0.86 34.91
C PRO A 4 30.81 -0.13 33.77
N ARG A 5 30.02 -1.18 34.04
CA ARG A 5 29.60 -2.15 33.01
C ARG A 5 28.26 -1.74 32.40
N SER A 6 28.39 -0.93 31.34
CA SER A 6 27.55 -0.87 30.13
C SER A 6 26.06 -1.22 30.27
N PHE A 7 25.24 -0.17 30.24
CA PHE A 7 23.84 -0.19 29.84
C PHE A 7 23.73 -0.79 28.43
N VAL A 8 23.24 -2.03 28.31
CA VAL A 8 23.02 -2.69 27.02
C VAL A 8 21.74 -2.11 26.42
N MET A 9 21.94 -1.13 25.54
CA MET A 9 20.99 -0.67 24.54
C MET A 9 20.70 -1.85 23.61
N LEU A 10 19.59 -2.56 23.87
CA LEU A 10 19.04 -3.56 22.96
C LEU A 10 18.84 -2.89 21.61
N GLU A 11 19.80 -3.17 20.74
CA GLU A 11 19.83 -2.95 19.31
C GLU A 11 18.44 -3.32 18.75
N THR A 12 17.61 -2.30 18.53
CA THR A 12 16.46 -2.38 17.64
C THR A 12 17.05 -2.71 16.28
N ARG A 13 17.16 -4.01 16.02
CA ARG A 13 17.65 -4.60 14.78
C ARG A 13 17.03 -3.82 13.64
N GLN A 14 17.89 -3.09 12.95
CA GLN A 14 17.71 -2.35 11.71
C GLN A 14 16.70 -3.10 10.79
N LEU A 15 15.42 -2.75 10.87
CA LEU A 15 14.36 -3.30 10.00
C LEU A 15 13.76 -2.24 9.08
N ALA A 16 14.26 -1.01 9.10
CA ALA A 16 13.65 0.10 8.37
C ALA A 16 14.67 1.02 7.69
N GLU A 17 15.70 0.48 7.03
CA GLU A 17 16.61 1.29 6.21
C GLU A 17 16.42 1.14 4.71
N HIS A 18 15.52 0.28 4.26
CA HIS A 18 15.01 0.41 2.90
C HIS A 18 13.85 1.40 2.93
N GLN A 19 14.17 2.69 2.85
CA GLN A 19 13.18 3.69 2.46
C GLN A 19 12.98 3.50 0.96
N PRO A 20 11.90 2.83 0.51
CA PRO A 20 11.68 2.65 -0.91
C PRO A 20 11.62 4.04 -1.54
N LYS A 21 12.52 4.31 -2.48
CA LYS A 21 12.47 5.57 -3.23
C LYS A 21 11.24 5.53 -4.14
N LEU A 22 10.59 6.67 -4.35
CA LEU A 22 9.49 6.78 -5.30
C LEU A 22 10.00 6.33 -6.69
N GLY A 23 9.55 5.16 -7.15
CA GLY A 23 10.03 4.50 -8.38
C GLY A 23 10.77 3.16 -8.19
N GLU A 24 11.15 2.79 -6.96
CA GLU A 24 11.67 1.44 -6.62
C GLU A 24 10.55 0.43 -6.32
N PHE A 25 9.31 0.91 -6.22
CA PHE A 25 8.14 0.04 -6.34
C PHE A 25 8.13 -0.46 -7.78
N GLY A 26 8.71 -1.64 -8.03
CA GLY A 26 8.43 -2.39 -9.24
C GLY A 26 6.92 -2.40 -9.46
N TYR A 27 6.48 -2.33 -10.73
CA TYR A 27 5.05 -2.31 -11.08
C TYR A 27 4.35 -3.35 -10.21
N ALA A 28 3.46 -2.91 -9.30
CA ALA A 28 2.88 -3.80 -8.31
C ALA A 28 2.12 -4.97 -8.97
N GLY A 29 1.79 -4.80 -10.26
CA GLY A 29 0.92 -5.67 -11.03
C GLY A 29 -0.48 -5.07 -11.08
N ASP A 30 -1.36 -5.72 -11.83
CA ASP A 30 -2.78 -5.42 -11.76
C ASP A 30 -3.38 -6.03 -10.49
N ASP A 31 -4.48 -5.44 -10.00
CA ASP A 31 -5.22 -5.97 -8.84
C ASP A 31 -4.44 -5.93 -7.51
N HIS A 32 -3.72 -4.83 -7.27
CA HIS A 32 -2.88 -4.66 -6.08
C HIS A 32 -3.25 -3.45 -5.23
N VAL A 33 -2.99 -3.60 -3.92
CA VAL A 33 -3.09 -2.55 -2.90
C VAL A 33 -1.70 -2.30 -2.32
N VAL A 34 -1.21 -1.07 -2.44
CA VAL A 34 0.11 -0.64 -1.95
C VAL A 34 -0.09 0.37 -0.82
N PRO A 35 0.17 -0.01 0.45
CA PRO A 35 0.10 0.93 1.57
C PRO A 35 1.30 1.90 1.57
N PHE A 36 1.07 3.12 2.03
CA PHE A 36 2.11 4.13 2.22
C PHE A 36 1.91 4.96 3.49
N GLU A 37 2.99 5.56 3.97
CA GLU A 37 3.02 6.47 5.11
C GLU A 37 3.96 7.64 4.83
N VAL A 38 3.56 8.84 5.22
CA VAL A 38 4.33 10.07 5.16
C VAL A 38 4.51 10.59 6.58
N GLY A 39 5.55 10.08 7.25
CA GLY A 39 5.83 10.36 8.67
C GLY A 39 5.82 11.85 9.04
N PRO A 40 6.47 12.76 8.28
CA PRO A 40 6.47 14.19 8.61
C PRO A 40 5.09 14.87 8.59
N LEU A 41 4.11 14.30 7.90
CA LEU A 41 2.75 14.85 7.79
C LEU A 41 1.72 14.07 8.62
N ASP A 42 2.13 13.00 9.30
CA ASP A 42 1.22 12.04 9.95
C ASP A 42 0.10 11.54 9.01
N VAL A 43 0.44 11.37 7.72
CA VAL A 43 -0.51 10.90 6.70
C VAL A 43 -0.22 9.45 6.37
N ARG A 44 -1.27 8.62 6.36
CA ARG A 44 -1.22 7.22 5.92
C ARG A 44 -2.27 6.98 4.86
N GLY A 45 -1.99 6.08 3.95
CA GLY A 45 -2.90 5.77 2.87
C GLY A 45 -2.58 4.47 2.16
N ARG A 46 -3.35 4.22 1.11
CA ARG A 46 -3.15 3.10 0.20
C ARG A 46 -3.42 3.56 -1.23
N THR A 47 -2.63 3.07 -2.16
CA THR A 47 -2.91 3.15 -3.60
C THR A 47 -3.48 1.80 -4.04
N VAL A 48 -4.60 1.83 -4.76
CA VAL A 48 -5.29 0.63 -5.23
C VAL A 48 -5.41 0.70 -6.75
N GLN A 49 -5.05 -0.38 -7.44
CA GLN A 49 -5.29 -0.55 -8.88
C GLN A 49 -6.06 -1.86 -9.07
N LEU A 50 -7.23 -1.78 -9.69
CA LEU A 50 -8.00 -2.94 -10.12
C LEU A 50 -8.00 -2.98 -11.65
N GLY A 51 -7.57 -4.09 -12.23
CA GLY A 51 -7.50 -4.35 -13.65
C GLY A 51 -8.40 -5.55 -14.01
N PRO A 52 -7.85 -6.69 -14.46
CA PRO A 52 -8.65 -7.84 -14.93
C PRO A 52 -9.67 -8.37 -13.91
N MET A 53 -9.41 -8.25 -12.61
CA MET A 53 -10.39 -8.62 -11.59
C MET A 53 -11.68 -7.79 -11.70
N LEU A 54 -11.55 -6.48 -11.94
CA LEU A 54 -12.71 -5.59 -12.07
C LEU A 54 -13.52 -5.93 -13.32
N ASP A 55 -12.84 -6.21 -14.43
CA ASP A 55 -13.48 -6.65 -15.67
C ASP A 55 -14.28 -7.96 -15.46
N ALA A 56 -13.71 -8.90 -14.69
CA ALA A 56 -14.38 -10.16 -14.34
C ALA A 56 -15.58 -9.99 -13.39
N ILE A 57 -15.67 -8.87 -12.66
CA ILE A 57 -16.83 -8.54 -11.82
C ILE A 57 -17.92 -7.90 -12.68
N LEU A 58 -17.56 -6.90 -13.48
CA LEU A 58 -18.52 -6.13 -14.28
C LEU A 58 -19.13 -6.97 -15.40
N SER A 59 -18.33 -7.82 -16.07
CA SER A 59 -18.80 -8.68 -17.17
C SER A 59 -19.81 -9.75 -16.76
N ARG A 60 -20.05 -9.97 -15.46
CA ARG A 60 -21.09 -10.90 -14.97
C ARG A 60 -22.51 -10.42 -15.30
N HIS A 61 -22.68 -9.13 -15.54
CA HIS A 61 -23.95 -8.52 -15.84
C HIS A 61 -23.78 -7.50 -16.96
N ASP A 62 -24.76 -7.39 -17.85
CA ASP A 62 -24.76 -6.40 -18.93
C ASP A 62 -25.22 -5.04 -18.39
N TYR A 63 -24.42 -4.46 -17.49
CA TYR A 63 -24.72 -3.18 -16.87
C TYR A 63 -24.60 -2.05 -17.90
N PRO A 64 -25.57 -1.12 -17.95
CA PRO A 64 -25.37 0.14 -18.66
C PRO A 64 -24.13 0.87 -18.12
N GLU A 65 -23.39 1.54 -19.00
CA GLU A 65 -22.15 2.25 -18.68
C GLU A 65 -22.22 3.11 -17.39
N PRO A 66 -23.27 3.91 -17.14
CA PRO A 66 -23.34 4.71 -15.92
C PRO A 66 -23.39 3.88 -14.64
N VAL A 67 -23.99 2.69 -14.69
CA VAL A 67 -24.11 1.77 -13.56
C VAL A 67 -22.79 1.04 -13.33
N ALA A 68 -22.18 0.52 -14.40
CA ALA A 68 -20.89 -0.16 -14.35
C ALA A 68 -19.81 0.74 -13.73
N ARG A 69 -19.79 2.02 -14.13
CA ARG A 69 -18.86 3.02 -13.58
C ARG A 69 -19.04 3.25 -12.08
N LEU A 70 -20.27 3.46 -11.61
CA LEU A 70 -20.52 3.68 -10.18
C LEU A 70 -20.17 2.46 -9.35
N LEU A 71 -20.44 1.26 -9.87
CA LEU A 71 -20.08 0.01 -9.21
C LEU A 71 -18.55 -0.14 -9.13
N ALA A 72 -17.83 0.18 -10.20
CA ALA A 72 -16.37 0.18 -10.21
C ALA A 72 -15.77 1.12 -9.17
N GLU A 73 -16.28 2.36 -9.08
CA GLU A 73 -15.86 3.34 -8.08
C GLU A 73 -16.12 2.81 -6.66
N ALA A 74 -17.29 2.21 -6.41
CA ALA A 74 -17.62 1.62 -5.11
C ALA A 74 -16.71 0.44 -4.74
N CYS A 75 -16.35 -0.41 -5.72
CA CYS A 75 -15.42 -1.51 -5.51
C CYS A 75 -14.03 -1.03 -5.06
N VAL A 76 -13.54 0.09 -5.61
CA VAL A 76 -12.23 0.65 -5.22
C VAL A 76 -12.25 1.28 -3.83
N LEU A 77 -13.40 1.80 -3.38
CA LEU A 77 -13.53 2.48 -2.09
C LEU A 77 -13.63 1.53 -0.88
N THR A 78 -13.88 0.25 -1.12
CA THR A 78 -14.01 -0.77 -0.06
C THR A 78 -12.62 -1.26 0.38
#